data_AF-Q90XI5-F1
#
_entry.id   AF-Q90XI5-F1
#
_cell.length_a   1.000
_cell.length_b   1.000
_cell.length_c   1.000
_cell.angle_alpha   90.00
_cell.angle_beta   90.00
_cell.angle_gamma   90.00
#
_symmetry.space_group_name_H-M   'P 1'
#
loop_
_entity.id
_entity.type
_entity.pdbx_description
1 polymer ?
#
loop_
_entity_poly.entity_id
_entity_poly.type
_entity_poly.pdbx_seq_one_letter_code
_entity_poly.pdbx_strand_id
1 'polypeptide(L)'
;ELNKPAMIFCSRGEGGHWVHAQCMDLSETLLVQLSQENTKYFCVDHMDLVQGLQTPPQKLPPLKRTPMKIQHRKAPVKLKMTPAKKSFLR
;
A
#
# COMPACT_ATOMS: atom_id res chain seq x y z
N GLU A 1 5.00 -23.44 -27.56
CA GLU A 1 6.39 -23.36 -27.03
C GLU A 1 7.32 -24.09 -27.99
N LEU A 2 8.48 -23.53 -28.38
CA LEU A 2 9.39 -24.18 -29.34
C LEU A 2 10.68 -24.73 -28.71
N ASN A 3 11.32 -23.99 -27.81
CA ASN A 3 12.56 -24.44 -27.12
C ASN A 3 12.68 -23.90 -25.67
N LYS A 4 11.73 -23.08 -25.21
CA LYS A 4 11.73 -22.47 -23.88
C LYS A 4 10.30 -22.51 -23.34
N PRO A 5 10.12 -22.85 -22.05
CA PRO A 5 8.80 -22.88 -21.44
C PRO A 5 8.24 -21.46 -21.35
N ALA A 6 6.92 -21.34 -21.43
CA ALA A 6 6.25 -20.07 -21.23
C ALA A 6 6.36 -19.64 -19.76
N MET A 7 6.60 -18.36 -19.55
CA MET A 7 6.77 -17.77 -18.24
C MET A 7 5.81 -16.60 -18.05
N ILE A 8 5.33 -16.44 -16.82
CA ILE A 8 4.48 -15.33 -16.41
C ILE A 8 5.08 -14.62 -15.20
N PHE A 9 4.93 -13.30 -15.14
CA PHE A 9 5.43 -12.50 -14.04
C PHE A 9 4.41 -12.40 -12.91
N CYS A 10 4.78 -12.91 -11.73
CA CYS A 10 4.00 -12.76 -10.51
C CYS A 10 4.33 -11.42 -9.83
N SER A 11 3.34 -10.53 -9.78
CA SER A 11 3.49 -9.17 -9.24
C SER A 11 3.35 -9.12 -7.71
N ARG A 12 4.22 -9.78 -6.94
CA ARG A 12 4.22 -9.64 -5.48
C ARG A 12 5.04 -8.44 -5.01
N GLY A 13 4.35 -7.42 -4.49
CA GLY A 13 4.99 -6.29 -3.81
C GLY A 13 6.12 -5.64 -4.63
N GLU A 14 7.21 -5.26 -3.94
CA GLU A 14 8.42 -4.67 -4.56
C GLU A 14 9.33 -5.68 -5.27
N GLY A 15 9.12 -6.99 -5.10
CA GLY A 15 10.05 -8.04 -5.53
C GLY A 15 9.35 -9.14 -6.31
N GLY A 16 8.53 -8.77 -7.30
CA GLY A 16 7.87 -9.75 -8.17
C GLY A 16 8.88 -10.72 -8.81
N HIS A 17 8.40 -11.90 -9.17
CA HIS A 17 9.25 -12.98 -9.67
C HIS A 17 8.62 -13.67 -10.87
N TRP A 18 9.45 -14.35 -11.67
CA TRP A 18 9.00 -15.10 -12.84
C TRP A 18 8.71 -16.54 -12.46
N VAL A 19 7.57 -17.06 -12.92
CA VAL A 19 7.18 -18.46 -12.76
C VAL A 19 6.90 -19.08 -14.11
N HIS A 20 7.09 -20.40 -14.22
CA HIS A 20 6.66 -21.14 -15.40
C HIS A 20 5.14 -21.23 -15.42
N ALA A 21 4.53 -21.00 -16.57
CA ALA A 21 3.09 -21.09 -16.74
C ALA A 21 2.59 -22.53 -16.49
N GLN A 22 3.37 -23.52 -16.93
CA GLN A 22 3.05 -24.93 -16.72
C GLN A 22 3.08 -25.35 -15.25
N CYS A 23 3.98 -24.79 -14.43
CA CYS A 23 4.03 -25.10 -12.99
C CYS A 23 2.84 -24.49 -12.22
N MET A 24 2.13 -23.55 -12.83
CA MET A 24 0.95 -22.89 -12.27
C MET A 24 -0.36 -23.41 -12.89
N ASP A 25 -0.30 -24.51 -13.65
CA ASP A 25 -1.44 -25.11 -14.35
C ASP A 25 -2.24 -24.10 -15.22
N LEU A 26 -1.57 -23.08 -15.77
CA LEU A 26 -2.21 -22.10 -16.63
C LEU A 26 -2.45 -22.69 -18.02
N SER A 27 -3.71 -22.69 -18.47
CA SER A 27 -4.04 -23.05 -19.85
C SER A 27 -3.46 -22.03 -20.82
N GLU A 28 -3.15 -22.47 -22.05
CA GLU A 28 -2.64 -21.57 -23.10
C GLU A 28 -3.59 -20.40 -23.37
N THR A 29 -4.89 -20.65 -23.38
CA THR A 29 -5.93 -19.62 -23.55
C THR A 29 -5.86 -18.56 -22.45
N LEU A 30 -5.72 -18.98 -21.20
CA LEU A 30 -5.70 -18.08 -20.04
C LEU A 30 -4.37 -17.32 -19.98
N LEU A 31 -3.26 -17.97 -20.31
CA LEU A 31 -1.96 -17.33 -20.43
C LEU A 31 -1.97 -16.24 -21.53
N VAL A 32 -2.56 -16.54 -22.69
CA VAL A 32 -2.71 -15.56 -23.77
C VAL A 32 -3.59 -14.39 -23.34
N GLN A 33 -4.71 -14.64 -22.66
CA GLN A 33 -5.55 -13.58 -22.10
C GLN A 33 -4.78 -12.70 -21.11
N LEU A 34 -4.09 -13.29 -20.15
CA LEU A 34 -3.27 -12.55 -19.18
C LEU A 34 -2.09 -11.79 -19.82
N SER A 35 -1.59 -12.25 -20.97
CA SER A 35 -0.54 -11.53 -21.71
C SER A 35 -1.08 -10.29 -22.44
N GLN A 36 -2.36 -10.30 -22.80
CA GLN A 36 -3.03 -9.20 -23.49
C GLN A 36 -3.67 -8.22 -22.51
N GLU A 37 -4.15 -8.71 -21.37
CA GLU A 37 -4.72 -7.91 -20.30
C GLU A 37 -3.62 -7.25 -19.46
N ASN A 38 -3.82 -6.00 -19.05
CA ASN A 38 -2.91 -5.30 -18.13
C ASN A 38 -3.23 -5.64 -16.65
N THR A 39 -3.63 -6.88 -16.39
CA THR A 39 -4.01 -7.36 -15.05
C THR A 39 -2.79 -7.99 -14.37
N LYS A 40 -2.65 -7.76 -13.06
CA LYS A 40 -1.54 -8.32 -12.29
C LYS A 40 -1.83 -9.78 -11.97
N TYR A 41 -0.95 -10.67 -12.44
CA TYR A 41 -0.99 -12.08 -12.06
C TYR A 41 -0.28 -12.32 -10.72
N PHE A 42 -0.82 -13.24 -9.93
CA PHE A 42 -0.26 -13.70 -8.66
C PHE A 42 -0.22 -15.23 -8.66
N CYS A 43 0.95 -15.83 -8.40
CA CYS A 43 1.09 -17.28 -8.28
C CYS A 43 0.42 -17.80 -7.00
N VAL A 44 0.20 -19.12 -6.94
CA VAL A 44 -0.49 -19.80 -5.82
C VAL A 44 0.16 -19.48 -4.48
N ASP A 45 1.50 -19.46 -4.42
CA ASP A 45 2.27 -19.12 -3.22
C ASP A 45 1.99 -17.69 -2.69
N HIS A 46 1.35 -16.85 -3.51
CA HIS A 46 1.17 -15.42 -3.29
C HIS A 46 -0.31 -14.99 -3.35
N MET A 47 -1.24 -15.91 -3.65
CA MET A 47 -2.68 -15.64 -3.66
C MET A 47 -3.25 -15.36 -2.27
N ASP A 48 -2.69 -15.97 -1.21
CA ASP A 48 -3.15 -15.80 0.18
C ASP A 48 -3.09 -14.34 0.65
N LEU A 49 -2.16 -13.54 0.10
CA LEU A 49 -1.99 -12.14 0.46
C LEU A 49 -3.10 -11.24 -0.14
N VAL A 50 -3.69 -11.65 -1.26
CA VAL A 50 -4.77 -10.91 -1.93
C VAL A 50 -6.13 -11.29 -1.34
N GLN A 51 -6.34 -12.56 -0.99
CA GLN A 51 -7.57 -12.98 -0.31
C GLN A 51 -7.67 -12.45 1.12
N GLY A 52 -6.56 -12.24 1.84
CA GLY A 52 -6.55 -11.60 3.15
C GLY A 52 -7.00 -10.12 3.16
N LEU A 53 -7.05 -9.46 2.00
CA LEU A 53 -7.58 -8.09 1.86
C LEU A 53 -9.08 -8.05 1.52
N GLN A 54 -9.70 -9.19 1.20
CA GLN A 54 -11.15 -9.30 1.24
C GLN A 54 -11.60 -9.39 2.69
N THR A 55 -11.61 -8.23 3.37
CA THR A 55 -12.44 -8.11 4.56
C THR A 55 -13.88 -8.45 4.11
N PRO A 56 -14.58 -9.36 4.81
CA PRO A 56 -16.01 -9.60 4.55
C PRO A 56 -16.72 -8.25 4.49
N PRO A 57 -17.73 -8.04 3.61
CA PRO A 57 -18.37 -6.75 3.45
C PRO A 57 -18.87 -6.28 4.81
N GLN A 58 -18.12 -5.35 5.42
CA GLN A 58 -18.46 -4.80 6.71
C GLN A 58 -19.70 -3.94 6.48
N LYS A 59 -20.88 -4.50 6.75
CA LYS A 59 -22.11 -3.74 7.01
C LYS A 59 -21.98 -2.97 8.34
N LEU A 60 -20.83 -2.34 8.59
CA LEU A 60 -20.66 -1.48 9.75
C LEU A 60 -21.10 -0.08 9.36
N PRO A 61 -22.07 0.52 10.09
CA PRO A 61 -22.49 1.89 9.81
C PRO A 61 -21.28 2.82 9.96
N PRO A 62 -21.22 3.91 9.17
CA PRO A 62 -20.15 4.88 9.27
C PRO A 62 -20.09 5.42 10.71
N LEU A 63 -19.01 5.09 11.42
CA LEU A 63 -18.74 5.63 12.75
C LEU A 63 -18.73 7.16 12.62
N LYS A 64 -19.69 7.82 13.26
CA LYS A 64 -19.75 9.27 13.38
C LYS A 64 -18.49 9.73 14.10
N ARG A 65 -17.50 10.19 13.34
CA ARG A 65 -16.31 10.84 13.90
C ARG A 65 -16.79 12.15 14.54
N THR A 66 -16.80 12.21 15.86
CA THR A 66 -16.89 13.49 16.55
C THR A 66 -15.58 14.24 16.30
N PRO A 67 -15.61 15.46 15.75
CA PRO A 67 -14.40 16.24 15.55
C PRO A 67 -13.76 16.45 16.93
N MET A 68 -12.52 16.01 17.09
CA MET A 68 -11.75 16.29 18.30
C MET A 68 -11.67 17.80 18.47
N LYS A 69 -12.23 18.30 19.58
CA LYS A 69 -12.19 19.71 19.94
C LYS A 69 -10.71 20.13 19.99
N ILE A 70 -10.32 21.01 19.08
CA ILE A 70 -8.99 21.62 19.06
C ILE A 70 -8.79 22.26 20.44
N GLN A 71 -7.82 21.76 21.21
CA GLN A 71 -7.44 22.40 22.45
C GLN A 71 -6.94 23.80 22.09
N HIS A 72 -7.66 24.81 22.57
CA HIS A 72 -7.39 26.23 22.38
C HIS A 72 -5.90 26.51 22.54
N ARG A 73 -5.20 26.81 21.43
CA ARG A 73 -3.80 27.27 21.46
C ARG A 73 -3.76 28.49 22.39
N LYS A 74 -3.10 28.36 23.55
CA LYS A 74 -2.84 29.53 24.39
C LYS A 74 -2.00 30.51 23.57
N ALA A 75 -2.41 31.77 23.55
CA ALA A 75 -1.72 32.84 22.85
C ALA A 75 -0.24 32.89 23.26
N PRO A 76 0.68 33.24 22.35
CA PRO A 76 2.09 33.33 22.69
C PRO A 76 2.27 34.36 23.81
N VAL A 77 2.89 33.94 24.90
CA VAL A 77 3.21 34.79 26.05
C VAL A 77 4.15 35.89 25.56
N LYS A 78 3.67 37.15 25.57
CA LYS A 78 4.52 38.32 25.35
C LYS A 78 5.48 38.47 26.54
N LEU A 79 6.67 37.90 26.42
CA LEU A 79 7.78 38.15 27.36
C LEU A 79 8.18 39.63 27.25
N LYS A 80 7.76 40.45 28.22
CA LYS A 80 8.28 41.80 28.39
C LYS A 80 9.71 41.69 28.95
N MET A 81 10.70 41.68 28.07
CA MET A 81 12.11 41.83 28.47
C MET A 81 12.34 43.28 28.92
N THR A 82 12.76 43.47 30.18
CA THR A 82 13.21 44.78 30.67
C THR A 82 14.63 45.09 30.18
N PRO A 83 14.98 46.37 29.91
CA PRO A 83 16.22 46.75 29.20
C PRO A 83 17.52 46.33 29.89
N ALA A 84 17.49 46.05 31.19
CA ALA A 84 18.69 45.73 31.99
C ALA A 84 19.32 44.35 31.70
N LYS A 85 18.66 43.47 30.93
CA LYS A 85 19.17 42.12 30.62
C LYS A 85 19.69 41.95 29.18
N LYS A 86 19.96 43.06 28.50
CA LYS A 86 20.43 43.09 27.10
C LYS A 86 21.94 43.35 26.93
N SER A 87 22.75 43.19 27.97
CA SER A 87 24.21 43.48 27.93
C SER A 87 25.14 42.28 28.05
N PHE A 88 24.65 41.03 28.13
CA PHE A 88 25.49 39.84 28.31
C PHE A 88 25.69 39.00 27.04
N LEU A 89 25.36 39.53 25.87
CA LEU A 89 25.62 38.89 24.58
C LEU A 89 26.41 39.88 23.72
N ARG A 90 27.74 39.89 23.90
CA ARG A 90 28.70 40.42 22.94
C ARG A 90 29.57 39.26 22.47
#